data_AF-A0A9D8RRN5-F1
#
_entry.id   AF-A0A9D8RRN5-F1
#
_cell.length_a   1.000
_cell.length_b   1.000
_cell.length_c   1.000
_cell.angle_alpha   90.00
_cell.angle_beta   90.00
_cell.angle_gamma   90.00
#
_symmetry.space_group_name_H-M   'P 1'
#
loop_
_entity.id
_entity.type
_entity.pdbx_description
1 polymer ?
#
loop_
_entity_poly.entity_id
_entity_poly.type
_entity_poly.pdbx_seq_one_letter_code
_entity_poly.pdbx_strand_id
1 'polypeptide(L)'
;MKKSFLRFLAVLLLAALPVVFVGALGFAILDQFEKTFLGEFDNKVERLYAAEGEKIVIIGGSSVAFGVDAKLLSEQLGKPVINFGLYATLGTKTMFDYAKDAICEGDIIVIAPEMNAQTWSLYFNAEAMWQAVDGDFSLLSHIDSDDMPAMLGGFWKFAASKLGYAMQDGELDPEGIYNAASFDEHGFIRYRRDKDYNTMVGGVDASMVIDFDTAMISEDFVDYVNDYISYAESKGAKVYLSFCPMNESALPADISLETLETYMAYLRENFHCEILGDPNYMIYPSGYFYDSNFHLNSAGATVHTRQLAIDLAPLVGLTEADITIDYPEPPEIPTGSDEPEIYEYDENEVYFTYEMTDFGVYITGLSELGKAQEALTTPVAYDGKKVVSFKADTFAGAEALRELTITKNIGQIPDGTFRGASSLTKIHLEALDPNDTTVNNLSGMAMEGLPSSAKFYVSADSLSAYQTNYFWGPYAEFIVAE
;
A
#
# COMPACT_ATOMS: atom_id res chain seq x y z
N MET A 1 25.09 -24.06 47.74
CA MET A 1 24.97 -22.69 47.18
C MET A 1 25.72 -22.54 45.85
N LYS A 2 27.07 -22.63 45.79
CA LYS A 2 27.82 -22.47 44.51
C LYS A 2 27.38 -23.39 43.36
N LYS A 3 27.14 -24.69 43.61
CA LYS A 3 26.68 -25.64 42.56
C LYS A 3 25.25 -25.37 42.09
N SER A 4 24.35 -24.99 43.00
CA SER A 4 22.96 -24.63 42.66
C SER A 4 22.90 -23.32 41.88
N PHE A 5 23.74 -22.35 42.24
CA PHE A 5 23.90 -21.09 41.50
C PHE A 5 24.48 -21.33 40.09
N LEU A 6 25.51 -22.17 39.95
CA LEU A 6 26.03 -22.54 38.63
C LEU A 6 25.00 -23.25 37.75
N ARG A 7 24.18 -24.14 38.34
CA ARG A 7 23.09 -24.82 37.60
C ARG A 7 22.00 -23.84 37.18
N PHE A 8 21.62 -22.92 38.07
CA PHE A 8 20.68 -21.85 37.75
C PHE A 8 21.20 -20.97 36.62
N LEU A 9 22.47 -20.54 36.69
CA LEU A 9 23.10 -19.76 35.64
C LEU A 9 23.18 -20.53 34.30
N ALA A 10 23.50 -21.81 34.34
CA ALA A 10 23.53 -22.66 33.14
C ALA A 10 22.15 -22.80 32.49
N VAL A 11 21.09 -22.99 33.28
CA VAL A 11 19.71 -23.02 32.78
C VAL A 11 19.32 -21.67 32.20
N LEU A 12 19.69 -20.56 32.83
CA LEU A 12 19.40 -19.22 32.35
C LEU A 12 20.13 -18.92 31.03
N LEU A 13 21.40 -19.31 30.91
CA LEU A 13 22.18 -19.19 29.65
C LEU A 13 21.60 -20.06 28.54
N LEU A 14 21.19 -21.30 28.84
CA LEU A 14 20.54 -22.18 27.86
C LEU A 14 19.17 -21.64 27.42
N ALA A 15 18.41 -21.03 28.33
CA ALA A 15 17.15 -20.39 28.01
C ALA A 15 17.33 -19.09 27.20
N ALA A 16 18.45 -18.39 27.39
CA ALA A 16 18.80 -17.20 26.61
C ALA A 16 19.35 -17.54 25.22
N LEU A 17 19.82 -18.76 24.99
CA LEU A 17 20.50 -19.15 23.75
C LEU A 17 19.62 -18.99 22.50
N PRO A 18 18.32 -19.36 22.49
CA PRO A 18 17.44 -19.06 21.36
C PRO A 18 17.25 -17.56 21.11
N VAL A 19 17.17 -16.75 22.17
CA VAL A 19 17.01 -15.29 22.06
C VAL A 19 18.28 -14.65 21.49
N VAL A 20 19.44 -15.05 21.98
CA VAL A 20 20.74 -14.60 21.46
C VAL A 20 20.93 -15.05 20.02
N PHE A 21 20.52 -16.29 19.70
CA PHE A 21 20.60 -16.81 18.33
C PHE A 21 19.72 -16.00 17.38
N VAL A 22 18.45 -15.78 17.69
CA VAL A 22 17.57 -14.97 16.84
C VAL A 22 18.00 -13.50 16.78
N GLY A 23 18.49 -12.94 17.89
CA GLY A 23 19.15 -11.63 17.90
C GLY A 23 20.29 -11.56 16.90
N ALA A 24 21.17 -12.56 16.89
CA ALA A 24 22.26 -12.65 15.93
C ALA A 24 21.76 -12.81 14.48
N LEU A 25 20.68 -13.57 14.25
CA LEU A 25 20.09 -13.69 12.91
C LEU A 25 19.59 -12.34 12.38
N GLY A 26 18.83 -11.59 13.18
CA GLY A 26 18.30 -10.30 12.72
C GLY A 26 19.40 -9.26 12.45
N PHE A 27 20.38 -9.13 13.35
CA PHE A 27 21.38 -8.06 13.29
C PHE A 27 22.69 -8.41 12.55
N ALA A 28 23.05 -9.69 12.43
CA ALA A 28 24.36 -10.08 11.87
C ALA A 28 24.29 -10.68 10.46
N ILE A 29 23.10 -11.09 9.99
CA ILE A 29 22.89 -11.39 8.57
C ILE A 29 22.92 -10.06 7.82
N LEU A 30 23.51 -10.05 6.61
CA LEU A 30 23.44 -8.89 5.72
C LEU A 30 21.99 -8.48 5.52
N ASP A 31 21.75 -7.20 5.32
CA ASP A 31 20.43 -6.70 4.95
C ASP A 31 19.86 -7.55 3.80
N GLN A 32 18.56 -7.80 3.87
CA GLN A 32 17.82 -8.52 2.84
C GLN A 32 16.76 -7.63 2.22
N PHE A 33 16.39 -6.52 2.86
CA PHE A 33 15.26 -5.70 2.43
C PHE A 33 15.66 -4.34 1.81
N GLU A 34 16.96 -4.00 1.73
CA GLU A 34 17.46 -2.70 1.23
C GLU A 34 17.02 -2.40 -0.21
N LYS A 35 16.91 -3.42 -1.07
CA LYS A 35 16.47 -3.24 -2.47
C LYS A 35 14.95 -3.28 -2.64
N THR A 36 14.20 -3.63 -1.60
CA THR A 36 12.74 -3.64 -1.68
C THR A 36 12.17 -2.23 -1.64
N PHE A 37 10.88 -2.08 -1.93
CA PHE A 37 10.18 -0.80 -1.77
C PHE A 37 10.37 -0.16 -0.37
N LEU A 38 10.37 -0.98 0.69
CA LEU A 38 10.59 -0.50 2.07
C LEU A 38 12.01 -0.02 2.33
N GLY A 39 12.98 -0.49 1.53
CA GLY A 39 14.38 -0.10 1.63
C GLY A 39 14.60 1.39 1.38
N GLU A 40 13.70 2.09 0.67
CA GLU A 40 13.80 3.54 0.46
C GLU A 40 13.56 4.38 1.74
N PHE A 41 13.07 3.75 2.82
CA PHE A 41 12.75 4.47 4.05
C PHE A 41 13.96 5.20 4.64
N ASP A 42 15.14 4.60 4.62
CA ASP A 42 16.36 5.21 5.15
C ASP A 42 16.75 6.49 4.41
N ASN A 43 16.74 6.45 3.08
CA ASN A 43 17.04 7.56 2.21
C ASN A 43 16.01 8.68 2.41
N LYS A 44 14.73 8.33 2.64
CA LYS A 44 13.68 9.33 2.94
C LYS A 44 13.95 10.05 4.26
N VAL A 45 14.34 9.32 5.30
CA VAL A 45 14.75 9.91 6.58
C VAL A 45 16.02 10.75 6.40
N GLU A 46 17.04 10.26 5.69
CA GLU A 46 18.25 11.03 5.44
C GLU A 46 17.94 12.37 4.76
N ARG A 47 17.14 12.37 3.69
CA ARG A 47 16.74 13.60 2.97
C ARG A 47 16.01 14.60 3.88
N LEU A 48 15.13 14.10 4.73
CA LEU A 48 14.40 14.92 5.70
C LEU A 48 15.33 15.64 6.68
N TYR A 49 16.34 14.94 7.22
CA TYR A 49 17.29 15.50 8.19
C TYR A 49 18.43 16.29 7.55
N ALA A 50 18.77 16.00 6.29
CA ALA A 50 19.81 16.70 5.54
C ALA A 50 19.34 18.05 4.96
N ALA A 51 18.04 18.29 4.90
CA ALA A 51 17.47 19.52 4.35
C ALA A 51 17.85 20.75 5.20
N GLU A 52 18.55 21.70 4.58
CA GLU A 52 18.96 22.95 5.22
C GLU A 52 17.90 24.06 5.08
N GLY A 53 17.65 24.80 6.15
CA GLY A 53 16.71 25.92 6.15
C GLY A 53 15.25 25.49 6.23
N GLU A 54 14.35 26.44 5.94
CA GLU A 54 12.91 26.21 5.99
C GLU A 54 12.46 25.31 4.84
N LYS A 55 11.78 24.21 5.14
CA LYS A 55 11.34 23.21 4.15
C LYS A 55 9.84 22.97 4.18
N ILE A 56 9.32 22.39 3.10
CA ILE A 56 7.98 21.83 3.03
C ILE A 56 8.10 20.31 3.15
N VAL A 57 7.44 19.69 4.12
CA VAL A 57 7.43 18.23 4.29
C VAL A 57 6.03 17.72 3.98
N ILE A 58 5.90 16.88 2.95
CA ILE A 58 4.64 16.23 2.61
C ILE A 58 4.63 14.83 3.23
N ILE A 59 3.77 14.62 4.22
CA ILE A 59 3.62 13.37 4.97
C ILE A 59 2.41 12.61 4.43
N GLY A 60 2.58 11.34 4.10
CA GLY A 60 1.47 10.48 3.67
C GLY A 60 1.89 9.04 3.40
N GLY A 61 1.03 8.30 2.71
CA GLY A 61 1.29 6.93 2.29
C GLY A 61 2.07 6.85 0.97
N SER A 62 1.83 5.76 0.25
CA SER A 62 2.34 5.53 -1.11
C SER A 62 1.86 6.56 -2.11
N SER A 63 0.67 7.11 -1.94
CA SER A 63 0.14 8.19 -2.78
C SER A 63 1.09 9.40 -2.89
N VAL A 64 1.83 9.72 -1.82
CA VAL A 64 2.85 10.78 -1.84
C VAL A 64 4.09 10.32 -2.61
N ALA A 65 4.58 9.11 -2.40
CA ALA A 65 5.72 8.53 -3.14
C ALA A 65 5.47 8.50 -4.66
N PHE A 66 4.25 8.15 -5.07
CA PHE A 66 3.82 8.07 -6.47
C PHE A 66 3.34 9.39 -7.06
N GLY A 67 2.87 10.33 -6.25
CA GLY A 67 2.12 11.50 -6.71
C GLY A 67 2.84 12.84 -6.60
N VAL A 68 3.88 12.94 -5.76
CA VAL A 68 4.54 14.22 -5.47
C VAL A 68 5.95 14.26 -6.02
N ASP A 69 6.13 14.89 -7.17
CA ASP A 69 7.45 15.23 -7.71
C ASP A 69 8.04 16.39 -6.89
N ALA A 70 8.77 16.05 -5.83
CA ALA A 70 9.35 17.01 -4.90
C ALA A 70 10.37 17.94 -5.57
N LYS A 71 11.06 17.49 -6.63
CA LYS A 71 11.96 18.35 -7.40
C LYS A 71 11.18 19.44 -8.12
N LEU A 72 10.16 19.04 -8.87
CA LEU A 72 9.29 19.96 -9.61
C LEU A 72 8.58 20.93 -8.67
N LEU A 73 8.05 20.45 -7.54
CA LEU A 73 7.38 21.30 -6.55
C LEU A 73 8.35 22.29 -5.91
N SER A 74 9.58 21.86 -5.58
CA SER A 74 10.61 22.74 -5.03
C SER A 74 10.99 23.86 -5.99
N GLU A 75 11.15 23.53 -7.28
CA GLU A 75 11.50 24.50 -8.33
C GLU A 75 10.43 25.57 -8.51
N GLN A 76 9.15 25.20 -8.42
CA GLN A 76 8.03 26.13 -8.59
C GLN A 76 7.81 27.01 -7.37
N LEU A 77 7.96 26.45 -6.15
CA LEU A 77 7.73 27.19 -4.90
C LEU A 77 8.95 27.96 -4.41
N GLY A 78 10.14 27.69 -4.96
CA GLY A 78 11.40 28.29 -4.51
C GLY A 78 11.79 27.92 -3.09
N LYS A 79 11.26 26.81 -2.56
CA LYS A 79 11.50 26.28 -1.21
C LYS A 79 11.73 24.77 -1.29
N PRO A 80 12.68 24.20 -0.54
CA PRO A 80 12.90 22.75 -0.52
C PRO A 80 11.62 21.99 -0.13
N VAL A 81 11.27 20.96 -0.91
CA VAL A 81 10.16 20.04 -0.65
C VAL A 81 10.71 18.65 -0.38
N ILE A 82 10.23 18.01 0.67
CA ILE A 82 10.56 16.65 1.05
C ILE A 82 9.34 15.75 0.82
N ASN A 83 9.49 14.78 -0.09
CA ASN A 83 8.53 13.70 -0.27
C ASN A 83 8.71 12.67 0.87
N PHE A 84 7.89 12.81 1.91
CA PHE A 84 7.94 11.96 3.10
C PHE A 84 6.71 11.05 3.21
N GLY A 85 6.38 10.39 2.09
CA GLY A 85 5.50 9.22 2.09
C GLY A 85 6.18 8.02 1.45
N LEU A 86 5.79 6.81 1.86
CA LEU A 86 6.38 5.57 1.35
C LEU A 86 5.36 4.45 1.19
N TYR A 87 5.09 3.68 2.26
CA TYR A 87 4.24 2.51 2.17
C TYR A 87 3.22 2.53 3.29
N ALA A 88 1.93 2.46 2.94
CA ALA A 88 0.83 2.51 3.90
C ALA A 88 0.91 1.40 4.97
N THR A 89 1.58 0.27 4.70
CA THR A 89 1.81 -0.77 5.71
C THR A 89 2.76 -0.35 6.82
N LEU A 90 3.59 0.69 6.66
CA LEU A 90 4.35 1.26 7.79
C LEU A 90 3.43 2.02 8.76
N GLY A 91 2.28 2.49 8.27
CA GLY A 91 1.36 3.35 9.00
C GLY A 91 1.76 4.82 8.97
N THR A 92 0.77 5.71 8.91
CA THR A 92 0.98 7.16 8.90
C THR A 92 1.68 7.63 10.19
N LYS A 93 1.41 6.96 11.32
CA LYS A 93 2.08 7.21 12.61
C LYS A 93 3.60 7.19 12.50
N THR A 94 4.16 6.17 11.83
CA THR A 94 5.60 6.05 11.60
C THR A 94 6.17 7.28 10.90
N MET A 95 5.46 7.79 9.89
CA MET A 95 5.91 8.98 9.17
C MET A 95 5.88 10.23 10.07
N PHE A 96 4.92 10.34 11.00
CA PHE A 96 4.94 11.42 11.99
C PHE A 96 6.11 11.30 12.98
N ASP A 97 6.33 10.11 13.54
CA ASP A 97 7.37 9.89 14.56
C ASP A 97 8.76 10.26 14.03
N TYR A 98 9.08 9.84 12.80
CA TYR A 98 10.36 10.14 12.17
C TYR A 98 10.49 11.59 11.69
N ALA A 99 9.37 12.23 11.31
CA ALA A 99 9.35 13.65 10.94
C ALA A 99 9.54 14.58 12.14
N LYS A 100 9.05 14.18 13.32
CA LYS A 100 8.95 15.02 14.52
C LYS A 100 10.26 15.70 14.92
N ASP A 101 11.36 14.96 14.95
CA ASP A 101 12.64 15.51 15.39
C ASP A 101 13.36 16.37 14.33
N ALA A 102 12.92 16.29 13.06
CA ALA A 102 13.46 17.10 11.97
C ALA A 102 12.80 18.48 11.82
N ILE A 103 11.74 18.76 12.58
CA ILE A 103 10.96 20.01 12.47
C ILE A 103 11.78 21.21 12.94
N CYS A 104 11.87 22.21 12.07
CA CYS A 104 12.55 23.49 12.31
C CYS A 104 11.58 24.68 12.21
N GLU A 105 12.01 25.84 12.72
CA GLU A 105 11.27 27.09 12.60
C GLU A 105 11.08 27.45 11.11
N GLY A 106 9.86 27.83 10.73
CA GLY A 106 9.51 28.22 9.36
C GLY A 106 9.16 27.04 8.42
N ASP A 107 9.23 25.80 8.91
CA ASP A 107 8.79 24.63 8.14
C ASP A 107 7.28 24.65 7.89
N ILE A 108 6.87 24.12 6.74
CA ILE A 108 5.48 23.85 6.38
C ILE A 108 5.31 22.33 6.32
N ILE A 109 4.41 21.78 7.11
CA ILE A 109 4.12 20.34 7.14
C ILE A 109 2.74 20.15 6.53
N VAL A 110 2.64 19.32 5.50
CA VAL A 110 1.37 18.96 4.85
C VAL A 110 1.11 17.49 5.11
N ILE A 111 -0.01 17.19 5.76
CA ILE A 111 -0.44 15.83 6.07
C ILE A 111 -1.47 15.43 5.02
N ALA A 112 -1.17 14.42 4.20
CA ALA A 112 -2.03 13.93 3.13
C ALA A 112 -2.17 12.40 3.19
N PRO A 113 -2.91 11.85 4.17
CA PRO A 113 -3.12 10.41 4.30
C PRO A 113 -3.98 9.91 3.13
N GLU A 114 -3.82 8.65 2.76
CA GLU A 114 -4.73 8.01 1.80
C GLU A 114 -6.14 7.91 2.40
N MET A 115 -7.18 7.88 1.55
CA MET A 115 -8.57 7.87 1.99
C MET A 115 -9.04 6.45 2.35
N ASN A 116 -8.49 5.91 3.43
CA ASN A 116 -8.86 4.62 4.01
C ASN A 116 -8.62 4.59 5.53
N ALA A 117 -9.29 3.68 6.23
CA ALA A 117 -9.22 3.61 7.69
C ALA A 117 -7.80 3.33 8.25
N GLN A 118 -6.95 2.58 7.51
CA GLN A 118 -5.61 2.25 7.99
C GLN A 118 -4.74 3.51 8.11
N THR A 119 -4.74 4.38 7.10
CA THR A 119 -3.93 5.61 7.06
C THR A 119 -4.48 6.73 7.95
N TRP A 120 -5.76 6.66 8.35
CA TRP A 120 -6.41 7.55 9.31
C TRP A 120 -6.48 6.95 10.74
N SER A 121 -5.53 6.08 11.07
CA SER A 121 -5.42 5.44 12.38
C SER A 121 -3.99 5.38 12.90
N LEU A 122 -3.80 4.94 14.15
CA LEU A 122 -2.49 4.62 14.72
C LEU A 122 -1.98 3.22 14.32
N TYR A 123 -2.43 2.69 13.19
CA TYR A 123 -1.92 1.44 12.64
C TYR A 123 -0.40 1.46 12.54
N PHE A 124 0.23 0.38 12.99
CA PHE A 124 1.68 0.19 12.97
C PHE A 124 2.00 -1.27 12.70
N ASN A 125 2.85 -1.52 11.71
CA ASN A 125 3.32 -2.87 11.38
C ASN A 125 4.80 -3.03 11.75
N ALA A 126 5.05 -3.69 12.88
CA ALA A 126 6.40 -3.93 13.37
C ALA A 126 7.28 -4.74 12.41
N GLU A 127 6.70 -5.69 11.67
CA GLU A 127 7.46 -6.49 10.72
C GLU A 127 7.92 -5.65 9.52
N ALA A 128 7.02 -4.85 8.94
CA ALA A 128 7.38 -3.91 7.88
C ALA A 128 8.39 -2.86 8.37
N MET A 129 8.24 -2.38 9.61
CA MET A 129 9.20 -1.44 10.21
C MET A 129 10.61 -2.06 10.34
N TRP A 130 10.71 -3.31 10.77
CA TRP A 130 12.01 -4.01 10.82
C TRP A 130 12.63 -4.17 9.43
N GLN A 131 11.82 -4.48 8.42
CA GLN A 131 12.27 -4.57 7.03
C GLN A 131 12.78 -3.21 6.52
N ALA A 132 12.08 -2.12 6.85
CA ALA A 132 12.45 -0.77 6.44
C ALA A 132 13.77 -0.26 7.05
N VAL A 133 14.14 -0.71 8.25
CA VAL A 133 15.40 -0.32 8.91
C VAL A 133 16.50 -1.37 8.79
N ASP A 134 16.32 -2.38 7.95
CA ASP A 134 17.28 -3.49 7.84
C ASP A 134 18.65 -3.01 7.32
N GLY A 135 18.66 -2.00 6.44
CA GLY A 135 19.87 -1.35 5.93
C GLY A 135 20.51 -0.37 6.94
N ASP A 136 19.72 0.26 7.80
CA ASP A 136 20.22 1.18 8.82
C ASP A 136 19.49 1.08 10.16
N PHE A 137 20.01 0.25 11.06
CA PHE A 137 19.49 0.11 12.43
C PHE A 137 19.68 1.35 13.30
N SER A 138 20.43 2.38 12.86
CA SER A 138 20.52 3.65 13.61
C SER A 138 19.15 4.32 13.73
N LEU A 139 18.29 4.11 12.74
CA LEU A 139 16.92 4.62 12.69
C LEU A 139 16.03 4.14 13.84
N LEU A 140 16.37 3.01 14.48
CA LEU A 140 15.68 2.53 15.68
C LEU A 140 15.64 3.56 16.82
N SER A 141 16.55 4.53 16.85
CA SER A 141 16.54 5.58 17.88
C SER A 141 15.38 6.57 17.76
N HIS A 142 14.69 6.61 16.62
CA HIS A 142 13.55 7.50 16.36
C HIS A 142 12.20 6.83 16.56
N ILE A 143 12.16 5.52 16.83
CA ILE A 143 10.92 4.79 17.08
C ILE A 143 10.29 5.28 18.39
N ASP A 144 8.99 5.54 18.35
CA ASP A 144 8.24 5.90 19.55
C ASP A 144 8.28 4.76 20.58
N SER A 145 8.44 5.12 21.85
CA SER A 145 8.53 4.15 22.94
C SER A 145 7.31 3.23 23.06
N ASP A 146 6.14 3.70 22.63
CA ASP A 146 4.89 2.93 22.67
C ASP A 146 4.88 1.78 21.64
N ASP A 147 5.68 1.86 20.57
CA ASP A 147 5.80 0.83 19.54
C ASP A 147 6.89 -0.21 19.85
N MET A 148 7.77 0.05 20.83
CA MET A 148 8.86 -0.85 21.19
C MET A 148 8.40 -2.28 21.59
N PRO A 149 7.27 -2.48 22.30
CA PRO A 149 6.73 -3.82 22.53
C PRO A 149 6.33 -4.53 21.24
N ALA A 150 5.73 -3.82 20.29
CA ALA A 150 5.37 -4.36 18.98
C ALA A 150 6.63 -4.73 18.19
N MET A 151 7.65 -3.86 18.18
CA MET A 151 8.96 -4.14 17.58
C MET A 151 9.60 -5.40 18.15
N LEU A 152 9.64 -5.58 19.48
CA LEU A 152 10.18 -6.80 20.09
C LEU A 152 9.41 -8.06 19.67
N GLY A 153 8.09 -7.95 19.48
CA GLY A 153 7.25 -9.04 18.97
C GLY A 153 7.51 -9.36 17.49
N GLY A 154 7.60 -8.33 16.64
CA GLY A 154 7.82 -8.46 15.20
C GLY A 154 9.22 -8.96 14.83
N PHE A 155 10.22 -8.73 15.68
CA PHE A 155 11.61 -9.10 15.41
C PHE A 155 11.79 -10.60 15.12
N TRP A 156 11.01 -11.47 15.76
CA TRP A 156 11.10 -12.91 15.54
C TRP A 156 10.72 -13.31 14.11
N LYS A 157 9.65 -12.73 13.58
CA LYS A 157 9.19 -12.98 12.21
C LYS A 157 10.19 -12.42 11.20
N PHE A 158 10.61 -11.18 11.41
CA PHE A 158 11.64 -10.51 10.60
C PHE A 158 12.93 -11.34 10.53
N ALA A 159 13.51 -11.73 11.67
CA ALA A 159 14.77 -12.47 11.69
C ALA A 159 14.65 -13.88 11.06
N ALA A 160 13.49 -14.53 11.20
CA ALA A 160 13.21 -15.80 10.52
C ALA A 160 13.09 -15.62 9.00
N SER A 161 12.40 -14.57 8.56
CA SER A 161 12.26 -14.19 7.15
C SER A 161 13.62 -13.88 6.52
N LYS A 162 14.42 -13.04 7.19
CA LYS A 162 15.79 -12.69 6.80
C LYS A 162 16.69 -13.92 6.63
N LEU A 163 16.61 -14.87 7.58
CA LEU A 163 17.33 -16.14 7.46
C LEU A 163 16.82 -16.99 6.28
N GLY A 164 15.52 -17.00 6.02
CA GLY A 164 14.91 -17.70 4.89
C GLY A 164 15.47 -17.22 3.55
N TYR A 165 15.48 -15.91 3.32
CA TYR A 165 16.02 -15.33 2.08
C TYR A 165 17.52 -15.53 1.94
N ALA A 166 18.28 -15.34 3.02
CA ALA A 166 19.72 -15.59 3.02
C ALA A 166 20.09 -17.06 2.68
N MET A 167 19.17 -18.01 2.85
CA MET A 167 19.36 -19.41 2.47
C MET A 167 18.92 -19.75 1.03
N GLN A 168 18.12 -18.92 0.36
CA GLN A 168 17.44 -19.29 -0.90
C GLN A 168 18.12 -18.80 -2.18
N ASP A 169 18.67 -17.57 -2.27
CA ASP A 169 19.65 -17.13 -3.30
C ASP A 169 19.90 -15.60 -3.24
N GLY A 170 20.46 -15.10 -2.13
CA GLY A 170 20.94 -13.70 -2.03
C GLY A 170 19.86 -12.65 -1.68
N GLU A 171 20.30 -11.39 -1.54
CA GLU A 171 19.45 -10.22 -1.23
C GLU A 171 18.16 -10.19 -2.06
N LEU A 172 17.06 -9.79 -1.41
CA LEU A 172 15.78 -9.68 -2.07
C LEU A 172 15.74 -8.45 -2.98
N ASP A 173 15.73 -8.69 -4.29
CA ASP A 173 15.75 -7.65 -5.33
C ASP A 173 14.53 -7.82 -6.24
N PRO A 174 13.35 -7.28 -5.85
CA PRO A 174 12.13 -7.44 -6.62
C PRO A 174 12.21 -6.70 -7.96
N GLU A 175 11.78 -7.33 -9.05
CA GLU A 175 11.62 -6.64 -10.33
C GLU A 175 10.44 -5.66 -10.30
N GLY A 176 10.50 -4.63 -11.15
CA GLY A 176 9.40 -3.68 -11.34
C GLY A 176 9.48 -2.43 -10.46
N ILE A 177 8.35 -1.74 -10.34
CA ILE A 177 8.24 -0.41 -9.74
C ILE A 177 8.38 -0.41 -8.22
N TYR A 178 8.07 -1.52 -7.54
CA TYR A 178 8.14 -1.65 -6.08
C TYR A 178 9.53 -2.08 -5.60
N ASN A 179 10.54 -1.32 -6.00
CA ASN A 179 11.96 -1.52 -5.72
C ASN A 179 12.57 -0.18 -5.25
N ALA A 180 13.57 -0.20 -4.38
CA ALA A 180 14.26 1.02 -3.93
C ALA A 180 14.88 1.81 -5.10
N ALA A 181 15.37 1.14 -6.13
CA ALA A 181 15.94 1.75 -7.33
C ALA A 181 14.91 2.51 -8.20
N SER A 182 13.61 2.40 -7.91
CA SER A 182 12.54 3.15 -8.58
C SER A 182 12.46 4.61 -8.16
N PHE A 183 13.04 4.95 -7.01
CA PHE A 183 13.02 6.30 -6.47
C PHE A 183 14.15 7.14 -7.04
N ASP A 184 13.86 8.42 -7.29
CA ASP A 184 14.88 9.40 -7.62
C ASP A 184 15.57 9.96 -6.36
N GLU A 185 16.53 10.86 -6.59
CA GLU A 185 17.28 11.52 -5.51
C GLU A 185 16.40 12.41 -4.61
N HIS A 186 15.12 12.64 -4.96
CA HIS A 186 14.14 13.40 -4.19
C HIS A 186 13.05 12.52 -3.54
N GLY A 187 13.18 11.21 -3.64
CA GLY A 187 12.24 10.25 -3.06
C GLY A 187 10.91 10.15 -3.82
N PHE A 188 10.88 10.59 -5.08
CA PHE A 188 9.74 10.42 -5.99
C PHE A 188 9.97 9.21 -6.91
N ILE A 189 8.91 8.46 -7.22
CA ILE A 189 9.01 7.27 -8.08
C ILE A 189 9.13 7.69 -9.56
N ARG A 190 10.34 7.59 -10.11
CA ARG A 190 10.67 7.84 -11.53
C ARG A 190 10.97 6.57 -12.34
N TYR A 191 10.60 5.40 -11.81
CA TYR A 191 10.80 4.12 -12.49
C TYR A 191 10.48 4.21 -13.98
N ARG A 192 11.30 3.55 -14.82
CA ARG A 192 11.07 3.46 -16.26
C ARG A 192 9.83 2.57 -16.46
N ARG A 193 8.67 3.19 -16.32
CA ARG A 193 7.37 2.55 -16.44
C ARG A 193 7.21 2.15 -17.90
N ASP A 194 7.64 0.93 -18.25
CA ASP A 194 7.40 0.34 -19.57
C ASP A 194 5.88 0.33 -19.88
N LYS A 195 5.05 0.39 -18.84
CA LYS A 195 3.60 0.64 -18.86
C LYS A 195 3.23 1.88 -18.03
N ASP A 196 3.59 3.10 -18.46
CA ASP A 196 3.23 4.34 -17.74
C ASP A 196 1.78 4.77 -17.99
N TYR A 197 0.83 3.87 -17.76
CA TYR A 197 -0.61 4.08 -17.93
C TYR A 197 -1.38 3.25 -16.90
N ASN A 198 -2.69 3.46 -16.78
CA ASN A 198 -3.50 2.71 -15.84
C ASN A 198 -3.54 1.21 -16.19
N THR A 199 -3.01 0.37 -15.30
CA THR A 199 -2.93 -1.09 -15.45
C THR A 199 -4.07 -1.81 -14.72
N MET A 200 -4.91 -1.11 -13.95
CA MET A 200 -6.05 -1.71 -13.27
C MET A 200 -7.12 -2.12 -14.27
N VAL A 201 -7.71 -3.29 -14.04
CA VAL A 201 -8.86 -3.76 -14.82
C VAL A 201 -9.98 -2.73 -14.69
N GLY A 202 -10.34 -2.13 -15.81
CA GLY A 202 -11.36 -1.10 -15.86
C GLY A 202 -10.97 0.25 -15.30
N GLY A 203 -9.69 0.49 -15.13
CA GLY A 203 -9.18 1.74 -14.62
C GLY A 203 -9.43 1.96 -13.13
N VAL A 204 -9.87 0.95 -12.38
CA VAL A 204 -10.20 1.05 -10.96
C VAL A 204 -9.86 -0.22 -10.21
N ASP A 205 -9.31 -0.07 -9.00
CA ASP A 205 -9.20 -1.15 -8.04
C ASP A 205 -10.57 -1.27 -7.33
N ALA A 206 -11.37 -2.28 -7.69
CA ALA A 206 -12.70 -2.46 -7.13
C ALA A 206 -12.69 -2.93 -5.66
N SER A 207 -11.53 -3.34 -5.15
CA SER A 207 -11.36 -3.75 -3.75
C SER A 207 -11.10 -2.56 -2.82
N MET A 208 -10.70 -1.41 -3.38
CA MET A 208 -10.28 -0.23 -2.63
C MET A 208 -11.18 0.96 -2.92
N VAL A 209 -12.37 0.97 -2.32
CA VAL A 209 -13.32 2.09 -2.43
C VAL A 209 -12.81 3.30 -1.65
N ILE A 210 -12.95 4.49 -2.23
CA ILE A 210 -12.60 5.75 -1.60
C ILE A 210 -13.84 6.31 -0.91
N ASP A 211 -13.86 6.32 0.41
CA ASP A 211 -14.99 6.81 1.19
C ASP A 211 -14.61 8.08 1.97
N PHE A 212 -15.61 8.94 2.21
CA PHE A 212 -15.55 10.13 3.04
C PHE A 212 -16.36 9.95 4.33
N ASP A 213 -16.55 8.72 4.79
CA ASP A 213 -17.14 8.41 6.09
C ASP A 213 -16.16 8.80 7.21
N THR A 214 -16.62 9.64 8.14
CA THR A 214 -15.83 10.07 9.29
C THR A 214 -15.54 8.91 10.26
N ALA A 215 -16.31 7.82 10.19
CA ALA A 215 -16.07 6.62 11.00
C ALA A 215 -14.74 5.91 10.66
N MET A 216 -14.12 6.21 9.51
CA MET A 216 -12.79 5.68 9.19
C MET A 216 -11.66 6.34 9.98
N ILE A 217 -11.91 7.50 10.60
CA ILE A 217 -10.92 8.25 11.36
C ILE A 217 -11.01 7.83 12.83
N SER A 218 -9.95 7.25 13.37
CA SER A 218 -9.95 6.84 14.77
C SER A 218 -9.74 8.01 15.73
N GLU A 219 -10.43 8.01 16.88
CA GLU A 219 -10.35 9.10 17.86
C GLU A 219 -8.93 9.31 18.41
N ASP A 220 -8.18 8.21 18.63
CA ASP A 220 -6.79 8.26 19.09
C ASP A 220 -5.83 8.84 18.04
N PHE A 221 -6.14 8.70 16.75
CA PHE A 221 -5.39 9.33 15.67
C PHE A 221 -5.61 10.84 15.65
N VAL A 222 -6.84 11.31 15.87
CA VAL A 222 -7.14 12.74 16.00
C VAL A 222 -6.32 13.36 17.13
N ASP A 223 -6.35 12.74 18.32
CA ASP A 223 -5.60 13.20 19.49
C ASP A 223 -4.09 13.24 19.20
N TYR A 224 -3.54 12.17 18.63
CA TYR A 224 -2.12 12.07 18.29
C TYR A 224 -1.70 13.14 17.28
N VAL A 225 -2.47 13.37 16.22
CA VAL A 225 -2.17 14.40 15.20
C VAL A 225 -2.27 15.80 15.81
N ASN A 226 -3.23 16.06 16.70
CA ASN A 226 -3.33 17.35 17.39
C ASN A 226 -2.14 17.62 18.33
N ASP A 227 -1.61 16.59 18.99
CA ASP A 227 -0.38 16.67 19.76
C ASP A 227 0.83 16.95 18.86
N TYR A 228 0.90 16.29 17.71
CA TYR A 228 1.93 16.54 16.69
C TYR A 228 1.86 17.98 16.15
N ILE A 229 0.66 18.48 15.83
CA ILE A 229 0.43 19.87 15.40
C ILE A 229 0.94 20.84 16.47
N SER A 230 0.52 20.64 17.72
CA SER A 230 0.93 21.49 18.85
C SER A 230 2.44 21.50 19.05
N TYR A 231 3.08 20.35 18.88
CA TYR A 231 4.55 20.23 18.94
C TYR A 231 5.22 20.99 17.79
N ALA A 232 4.76 20.80 16.56
CA ALA A 232 5.30 21.47 15.38
C ALA A 232 5.19 23.01 15.48
N GLU A 233 4.03 23.51 15.92
CA GLU A 233 3.81 24.93 16.16
C GLU A 233 4.71 25.48 17.27
N SER A 234 4.98 24.70 18.31
CA SER A 234 5.93 25.09 19.37
C SER A 234 7.37 25.24 18.87
N LYS A 235 7.72 24.60 17.74
CA LYS A 235 9.00 24.75 17.04
C LYS A 235 9.00 25.89 16.02
N GLY A 236 7.86 26.56 15.82
CA GLY A 236 7.69 27.62 14.83
C GLY A 236 7.39 27.13 13.42
N ALA A 237 7.01 25.87 13.25
CA ALA A 237 6.48 25.34 11.99
C ALA A 237 4.97 25.57 11.87
N LYS A 238 4.42 25.43 10.67
CA LYS A 238 2.98 25.38 10.42
C LYS A 238 2.58 24.02 9.88
N VAL A 239 1.45 23.50 10.36
CA VAL A 239 0.89 22.23 9.90
C VAL A 239 -0.41 22.49 9.15
N TYR A 240 -0.61 21.72 8.09
CA TYR A 240 -1.80 21.73 7.25
C TYR A 240 -2.27 20.30 7.01
N LEU A 241 -3.59 20.10 6.99
CA LEU A 241 -4.20 18.86 6.54
C LEU A 241 -4.59 19.00 5.07
N SER A 242 -4.29 18.01 4.24
CA SER A 242 -4.63 17.97 2.81
C SER A 242 -5.08 16.57 2.43
N PHE A 243 -5.25 16.32 1.12
CA PHE A 243 -5.81 15.07 0.60
C PHE A 243 -4.83 14.40 -0.36
N CYS A 244 -4.84 13.07 -0.36
CA CYS A 244 -4.17 12.29 -1.39
C CYS A 244 -4.88 12.45 -2.76
N PRO A 245 -4.20 12.12 -3.88
CA PRO A 245 -4.88 11.90 -5.15
C PRO A 245 -5.91 10.77 -5.03
N MET A 246 -7.08 10.92 -5.64
CA MET A 246 -8.19 9.98 -5.56
C MET A 246 -8.74 9.64 -6.95
N ASN A 247 -8.90 8.36 -7.24
CA ASN A 247 -9.48 7.89 -8.50
C ASN A 247 -10.99 8.13 -8.51
N GLU A 248 -11.50 8.92 -9.47
CA GLU A 248 -12.93 9.24 -9.57
C GLU A 248 -13.82 7.98 -9.69
N SER A 249 -13.30 6.93 -10.33
CA SER A 249 -14.05 5.67 -10.52
C SER A 249 -14.16 4.83 -9.26
N ALA A 250 -13.37 5.14 -8.23
CA ALA A 250 -13.37 4.45 -6.95
C ALA A 250 -14.33 5.10 -5.92
N LEU A 251 -14.96 6.21 -6.28
CA LEU A 251 -15.94 6.88 -5.43
C LEU A 251 -17.26 6.12 -5.39
N PRO A 252 -17.94 6.07 -4.23
CA PRO A 252 -19.30 5.56 -4.12
C PRO A 252 -20.25 6.26 -5.10
N ALA A 253 -21.12 5.48 -5.74
CA ALA A 253 -22.07 6.02 -6.72
C ALA A 253 -23.08 7.03 -6.12
N ASP A 254 -23.25 7.00 -4.80
CA ASP A 254 -24.12 7.89 -4.03
C ASP A 254 -23.38 9.03 -3.32
N ILE A 255 -22.09 9.22 -3.62
CA ILE A 255 -21.34 10.36 -3.08
C ILE A 255 -22.03 11.68 -3.43
N SER A 256 -22.18 12.56 -2.44
CA SER A 256 -22.88 13.82 -2.58
C SER A 256 -22.04 14.99 -2.07
N LEU A 257 -22.40 16.22 -2.49
CA LEU A 257 -21.81 17.42 -1.92
C LEU A 257 -22.02 17.50 -0.41
N GLU A 258 -23.15 17.02 0.11
CA GLU A 258 -23.43 16.97 1.55
C GLU A 258 -22.46 16.00 2.27
N THR A 259 -22.11 14.87 1.65
CA THR A 259 -21.11 13.93 2.18
C THR A 259 -19.76 14.62 2.35
N LEU A 260 -19.29 15.30 1.29
CA LEU A 260 -18.02 16.03 1.30
C LEU A 260 -18.04 17.20 2.29
N GLU A 261 -19.12 17.97 2.35
CA GLU A 261 -19.28 19.08 3.30
C GLU A 261 -19.26 18.59 4.76
N THR A 262 -19.94 17.47 5.04
CA THR A 262 -19.94 16.84 6.37
C THR A 262 -18.56 16.38 6.77
N TYR A 263 -17.85 15.71 5.86
CA TYR A 263 -16.48 15.27 6.09
C TYR A 263 -15.54 16.46 6.35
N MET A 264 -15.60 17.48 5.50
CA MET A 264 -14.81 18.71 5.67
C MET A 264 -15.14 19.46 6.97
N ALA A 265 -16.41 19.48 7.39
CA ALA A 265 -16.80 20.07 8.67
C ALA A 265 -16.20 19.29 9.84
N TYR A 266 -16.25 17.95 9.80
CA TYR A 266 -15.62 17.10 10.80
C TYR A 266 -14.13 17.36 10.90
N LEU A 267 -13.41 17.42 9.78
CA LEU A 267 -11.97 17.70 9.79
C LEU A 267 -11.64 19.06 10.44
N ARG A 268 -12.40 20.12 10.10
CA ARG A 268 -12.21 21.46 10.70
C ARG A 268 -12.55 21.53 12.19
N GLU A 269 -13.47 20.70 12.64
CA GLU A 269 -13.88 20.65 14.06
C GLU A 269 -12.86 19.89 14.91
N ASN A 270 -12.25 18.83 14.36
CA ASN A 270 -11.46 17.88 15.14
C ASN A 270 -9.94 18.05 15.00
N PHE A 271 -9.42 18.61 13.90
CA PHE A 271 -7.99 18.83 13.72
C PHE A 271 -7.63 20.32 13.94
N HIS A 272 -6.64 20.58 14.78
CA HIS A 272 -6.21 21.93 15.19
C HIS A 272 -5.31 22.62 14.15
N CYS A 273 -5.56 22.41 12.86
CA CYS A 273 -4.81 23.02 11.76
C CYS A 273 -5.73 23.47 10.63
N GLU A 274 -5.19 24.26 9.70
CA GLU A 274 -5.91 24.66 8.50
C GLU A 274 -5.94 23.51 7.48
N ILE A 275 -7.08 23.36 6.79
CA ILE A 275 -7.17 22.46 5.64
C ILE A 275 -6.63 23.18 4.40
N LEU A 276 -5.67 22.56 3.74
CA LEU A 276 -5.02 23.01 2.52
C LEU A 276 -5.67 22.36 1.29
N GLY A 277 -6.26 23.21 0.45
CA GLY A 277 -6.94 22.79 -0.77
C GLY A 277 -8.39 22.36 -0.56
N ASP A 278 -8.96 21.73 -1.58
CA ASP A 278 -10.32 21.19 -1.61
C ASP A 278 -10.26 19.76 -2.20
N PRO A 279 -10.87 18.74 -1.56
CA PRO A 279 -10.82 17.36 -2.06
C PRO A 279 -11.35 17.22 -3.49
N ASN A 280 -12.23 18.11 -3.96
CA ASN A 280 -12.73 18.10 -5.33
C ASN A 280 -11.62 18.30 -6.39
N TYR A 281 -10.51 18.97 -6.04
CA TYR A 281 -9.37 19.16 -6.95
C TYR A 281 -8.31 18.04 -6.82
N MET A 282 -8.54 17.08 -5.93
CA MET A 282 -7.69 15.91 -5.72
C MET A 282 -8.32 14.63 -6.30
N ILE A 283 -9.53 14.73 -6.87
CA ILE A 283 -10.20 13.66 -7.59
C ILE A 283 -9.83 13.75 -9.07
N TYR A 284 -9.23 12.69 -9.63
CA TYR A 284 -8.75 12.66 -11.00
C TYR A 284 -9.39 11.52 -11.82
N PRO A 285 -9.52 11.70 -13.14
CA PRO A 285 -9.89 10.62 -14.05
C PRO A 285 -8.98 9.41 -13.93
N SER A 286 -9.56 8.21 -14.09
CA SER A 286 -8.85 6.93 -13.99
C SER A 286 -7.57 6.88 -14.83
N GLY A 287 -7.55 7.52 -16.00
CA GLY A 287 -6.39 7.56 -16.88
C GLY A 287 -5.12 8.15 -16.26
N TYR A 288 -5.19 8.85 -15.14
CA TYR A 288 -4.03 9.39 -14.40
C TYR A 288 -3.46 8.44 -13.34
N PHE A 289 -4.14 7.33 -13.06
CA PHE A 289 -3.68 6.32 -12.12
C PHE A 289 -2.84 5.25 -12.83
N TYR A 290 -2.09 4.50 -12.03
CA TYR A 290 -1.22 3.42 -12.46
C TYR A 290 -1.84 2.07 -12.05
N ASP A 291 -1.61 1.59 -10.83
CA ASP A 291 -1.99 0.23 -10.41
C ASP A 291 -2.81 0.17 -9.11
N SER A 292 -3.20 1.33 -8.57
CA SER A 292 -4.15 1.45 -7.46
C SER A 292 -4.98 2.74 -7.60
N ASN A 293 -6.00 2.90 -6.75
CA ASN A 293 -6.81 4.11 -6.71
C ASN A 293 -6.11 5.33 -6.07
N PHE A 294 -4.84 5.18 -5.68
CA PHE A 294 -4.01 6.22 -5.09
C PHE A 294 -2.67 6.43 -5.83
N HIS A 295 -2.20 5.44 -6.60
CA HIS A 295 -0.92 5.51 -7.30
C HIS A 295 -1.05 6.19 -8.65
N LEU A 296 -0.41 7.34 -8.81
CA LEU A 296 -0.44 8.09 -10.06
C LEU A 296 0.61 7.58 -11.06
N ASN A 297 0.28 7.67 -12.35
CA ASN A 297 1.24 7.62 -13.45
C ASN A 297 2.00 8.94 -13.60
N SER A 298 2.99 9.04 -14.47
CA SER A 298 3.81 10.26 -14.56
C SER A 298 3.01 11.51 -14.93
N ALA A 299 1.99 11.38 -15.79
CA ALA A 299 1.09 12.49 -16.12
C ALA A 299 0.25 12.88 -14.91
N GLY A 300 -0.31 11.89 -14.20
CA GLY A 300 -1.07 12.11 -12.97
C GLY A 300 -0.25 12.79 -11.88
N ALA A 301 0.98 12.33 -11.65
CA ALA A 301 1.90 12.92 -10.68
C ALA A 301 2.22 14.38 -11.02
N THR A 302 2.35 14.72 -12.32
CA THR A 302 2.51 16.11 -12.76
C THR A 302 1.29 16.95 -12.45
N VAL A 303 0.08 16.44 -12.74
CA VAL A 303 -1.19 17.10 -12.43
C VAL A 303 -1.38 17.31 -10.93
N HIS A 304 -1.10 16.29 -10.11
CA HIS A 304 -1.22 16.38 -8.67
C HIS A 304 -0.17 17.32 -8.05
N THR A 305 1.08 17.24 -8.51
CA THR A 305 2.14 18.18 -8.11
C THR A 305 1.77 19.62 -8.48
N ARG A 306 1.16 19.84 -9.64
CA ARG A 306 0.61 21.15 -10.02
C ARG A 306 -0.46 21.63 -9.05
N GLN A 307 -1.40 20.76 -8.68
CA GLN A 307 -2.46 21.13 -7.74
C GLN A 307 -1.90 21.50 -6.37
N LEU A 308 -0.97 20.69 -5.82
CA LEU A 308 -0.28 21.02 -4.57
C LEU A 308 0.50 22.34 -4.67
N ALA A 309 1.13 22.63 -5.82
CA ALA A 309 1.82 23.89 -6.03
C ALA A 309 0.86 25.08 -5.96
N ILE A 310 -0.35 24.95 -6.51
CA ILE A 310 -1.39 25.99 -6.44
C ILE A 310 -1.82 26.20 -5.00
N ASP A 311 -2.09 25.13 -4.26
CA ASP A 311 -2.57 25.20 -2.88
C ASP A 311 -1.49 25.79 -1.95
N LEU A 312 -0.22 25.45 -2.17
CA LEU A 312 0.93 25.94 -1.40
C LEU A 312 1.39 27.35 -1.79
N ALA A 313 1.10 27.81 -3.01
CA ALA A 313 1.61 29.09 -3.53
C ALA A 313 1.39 30.27 -2.57
N PRO A 314 0.18 30.47 -1.98
CA PRO A 314 -0.07 31.57 -1.07
C PRO A 314 0.79 31.52 0.20
N LEU A 315 1.18 30.32 0.66
CA LEU A 315 1.98 30.14 1.86
C LEU A 315 3.45 30.58 1.66
N VAL A 316 3.91 30.60 0.42
CA VAL A 316 5.25 31.06 0.03
C VAL A 316 5.26 32.41 -0.68
N GLY A 317 4.12 33.12 -0.66
CA GLY A 317 3.98 34.46 -1.24
C GLY A 317 3.84 34.49 -2.77
N LEU A 318 3.48 33.35 -3.37
CA LEU A 318 3.14 33.20 -4.78
C LEU A 318 1.62 33.18 -4.99
N THR A 319 1.21 33.24 -6.26
CA THR A 319 -0.18 33.08 -6.70
C THR A 319 -0.30 31.91 -7.67
N GLU A 320 -1.52 31.46 -7.95
CA GLU A 320 -1.76 30.44 -8.98
C GLU A 320 -1.17 30.83 -10.34
N ALA A 321 -1.15 32.13 -10.68
CA ALA A 321 -0.60 32.62 -11.94
C ALA A 321 0.92 32.45 -12.06
N ASP A 322 1.62 32.22 -10.95
CA ASP A 322 3.06 31.97 -10.90
C ASP A 322 3.37 30.48 -11.13
N ILE A 323 2.37 29.59 -11.05
CA ILE A 323 2.54 28.15 -11.23
C ILE A 323 2.58 27.83 -12.73
N THR A 324 3.73 27.33 -13.18
CA THR A 324 3.99 27.05 -14.60
C THR A 324 4.03 25.57 -14.95
N ILE A 325 3.63 24.70 -14.02
CA ILE A 325 3.55 23.26 -14.28
C ILE A 325 2.44 22.99 -15.29
N ASP A 326 2.79 22.18 -16.30
CA ASP A 326 1.85 21.75 -17.34
C ASP A 326 0.72 20.88 -16.78
N TYR A 327 -0.38 20.79 -17.52
CA TYR A 327 -1.47 19.85 -17.26
C TYR A 327 -1.50 18.83 -18.41
N PRO A 328 -0.67 17.77 -18.35
CA PRO A 328 -0.61 16.77 -19.42
C PRO A 328 -1.91 15.97 -19.48
N GLU A 329 -2.31 15.53 -20.67
CA GLU A 329 -3.38 14.56 -20.86
C GLU A 329 -2.97 13.18 -20.29
N PRO A 330 -3.93 12.35 -19.86
CA PRO A 330 -3.61 11.01 -19.39
C PRO A 330 -3.02 10.16 -20.53
N PRO A 331 -2.05 9.29 -20.23
CA PRO A 331 -1.44 8.40 -21.22
C PRO A 331 -2.48 7.47 -21.85
N GLU A 332 -2.40 7.29 -23.17
CA GLU A 332 -3.21 6.31 -23.87
C GLU A 332 -2.76 4.89 -23.56
N ILE A 333 -3.71 4.00 -23.28
CA ILE A 333 -3.44 2.58 -23.14
C ILE A 333 -3.10 2.04 -24.54
N PRO A 334 -1.94 1.38 -24.73
CA PRO A 334 -1.52 0.86 -26.03
C PRO A 334 -2.62 0.00 -26.67
N THR A 335 -3.12 0.45 -27.82
CA THR A 335 -4.10 -0.31 -28.61
C THR A 335 -3.37 -1.37 -29.42
N GLY A 336 -3.56 -2.63 -29.05
CA GLY A 336 -2.87 -3.78 -29.65
C GLY A 336 -2.40 -4.79 -28.63
N SER A 337 -3.20 -5.05 -27.59
CA SER A 337 -2.98 -6.23 -26.77
C SER A 337 -2.97 -7.46 -27.68
N ASP A 338 -2.13 -8.46 -27.37
CA ASP A 338 -2.22 -9.81 -27.97
C ASP A 338 -3.55 -10.52 -27.60
N GLU A 339 -4.51 -9.78 -27.07
CA GLU A 339 -5.80 -10.29 -26.64
C GLU A 339 -6.76 -10.38 -27.82
N PRO A 340 -7.44 -11.52 -27.98
CA PRO A 340 -8.38 -11.69 -29.06
C PRO A 340 -9.60 -10.77 -28.88
N GLU A 341 -10.14 -10.27 -29.99
CA GLU A 341 -11.39 -9.47 -29.98
C GLU A 341 -12.59 -10.27 -29.46
N ILE A 342 -12.55 -11.61 -29.64
CA ILE A 342 -13.56 -12.54 -29.17
C ILE A 342 -12.85 -13.69 -28.46
N TYR A 343 -13.23 -13.92 -27.22
CA TYR A 343 -12.73 -15.04 -26.44
C TYR A 343 -13.54 -16.31 -26.75
N GLU A 344 -12.85 -17.44 -26.92
CA GLU A 344 -13.51 -18.72 -27.18
C GLU A 344 -14.30 -19.21 -25.97
N TYR A 345 -15.31 -20.06 -26.23
CA TYR A 345 -16.11 -20.68 -25.19
C TYR A 345 -15.25 -21.43 -24.17
N ASP A 346 -15.57 -21.24 -22.89
CA ASP A 346 -14.94 -21.93 -21.77
C ASP A 346 -15.93 -22.90 -21.12
N GLU A 347 -15.55 -24.18 -20.99
CA GLU A 347 -16.42 -25.19 -20.39
C GLU A 347 -16.71 -24.93 -18.91
N ASN A 348 -15.83 -24.21 -18.21
CA ASN A 348 -16.01 -23.86 -16.81
C ASN A 348 -17.06 -22.76 -16.61
N GLU A 349 -17.51 -22.10 -17.69
CA GLU A 349 -18.40 -20.95 -17.57
C GLU A 349 -19.73 -21.33 -16.88
N VAL A 350 -20.15 -22.60 -16.99
CA VAL A 350 -21.42 -23.12 -16.46
C VAL A 350 -21.48 -23.14 -14.92
N TYR A 351 -20.33 -23.06 -14.24
CA TYR A 351 -20.25 -23.16 -12.78
C TYR A 351 -20.44 -21.83 -12.06
N PHE A 352 -20.40 -20.71 -12.79
CA PHE A 352 -20.46 -19.39 -12.19
C PHE A 352 -21.61 -18.54 -12.74
N THR A 353 -21.87 -17.43 -12.06
CA THR A 353 -22.74 -16.36 -12.52
C THR A 353 -21.91 -15.11 -12.82
N TYR A 354 -22.41 -14.24 -13.68
CA TYR A 354 -21.61 -13.16 -14.26
C TYR A 354 -22.35 -11.83 -14.32
N GLU A 355 -21.56 -10.77 -14.42
CA GLU A 355 -21.99 -9.43 -14.80
C GLU A 355 -21.07 -8.88 -15.89
N MET A 356 -21.68 -8.36 -16.96
CA MET A 356 -20.97 -7.71 -18.05
C MET A 356 -20.70 -6.25 -17.67
N THR A 357 -19.44 -5.84 -17.71
CA THR A 357 -19.04 -4.45 -17.51
C THR A 357 -18.40 -3.90 -18.79
N ASP A 358 -18.09 -2.61 -18.79
CA ASP A 358 -17.32 -1.97 -19.87
C ASP A 358 -15.87 -2.48 -19.93
N PHE A 359 -15.43 -3.21 -18.91
CA PHE A 359 -14.04 -3.57 -18.66
C PHE A 359 -13.77 -5.08 -18.73
N GLY A 360 -14.82 -5.87 -18.96
CA GLY A 360 -14.74 -7.32 -19.03
C GLY A 360 -15.94 -7.97 -18.35
N VAL A 361 -15.80 -9.24 -18.00
CA VAL A 361 -16.82 -10.00 -17.28
C VAL A 361 -16.36 -10.21 -15.84
N TYR A 362 -17.22 -9.86 -14.89
CA TYR A 362 -16.99 -10.10 -13.47
C TYR A 362 -17.75 -11.36 -13.06
N ILE A 363 -17.08 -12.25 -12.34
CA ILE A 363 -17.72 -13.39 -11.70
C ILE A 363 -18.45 -12.88 -10.46
N THR A 364 -19.76 -13.17 -10.35
CA THR A 364 -20.62 -12.63 -9.27
C THR A 364 -21.06 -13.67 -8.26
N GLY A 365 -20.85 -14.95 -8.55
CA GLY A 365 -21.42 -16.04 -7.77
C GLY A 365 -21.18 -17.41 -8.38
N LEU A 366 -21.65 -18.44 -7.68
CA LEU A 366 -21.72 -19.81 -8.18
C LEU A 366 -23.13 -20.16 -8.70
N SER A 367 -23.18 -20.89 -9.81
CA SER A 367 -24.40 -21.58 -10.23
C SER A 367 -24.71 -22.75 -9.28
N GLU A 368 -25.91 -23.34 -9.38
CA GLU A 368 -26.25 -24.53 -8.60
C GLU A 368 -25.33 -25.73 -8.92
N LEU A 369 -24.81 -25.81 -10.15
CA LEU A 369 -23.80 -26.80 -10.52
C LEU A 369 -22.47 -26.50 -9.83
N GLY A 370 -22.07 -25.22 -9.76
CA GLY A 370 -20.83 -24.78 -9.12
C GLY A 370 -20.82 -25.05 -7.62
N LYS A 371 -21.92 -24.74 -6.92
CA LYS A 371 -22.05 -25.00 -5.47
C LYS A 371 -21.90 -26.47 -5.08
N ALA A 372 -22.19 -27.38 -6.02
CA ALA A 372 -22.07 -28.81 -5.82
C ALA A 372 -20.66 -29.37 -6.10
N GLN A 373 -19.72 -28.56 -6.60
CA GLN A 373 -18.37 -29.02 -6.92
C GLN A 373 -17.45 -29.00 -5.70
N GLU A 374 -16.57 -30.00 -5.61
CA GLU A 374 -15.46 -30.00 -4.66
C GLU A 374 -14.21 -29.29 -5.19
N ALA A 375 -14.11 -29.14 -6.52
CA ALA A 375 -13.03 -28.42 -7.19
C ALA A 375 -13.58 -27.57 -8.34
N LEU A 376 -13.09 -26.34 -8.49
CA LEU A 376 -13.46 -25.42 -9.57
C LEU A 376 -12.22 -24.80 -10.22
N THR A 377 -12.34 -24.46 -11.50
CA THR A 377 -11.40 -23.59 -12.22
C THR A 377 -12.17 -22.40 -12.74
N THR A 378 -11.68 -21.18 -12.55
CA THR A 378 -12.34 -19.99 -13.10
C THR A 378 -12.30 -20.02 -14.62
N PRO A 379 -13.34 -19.54 -15.31
CA PRO A 379 -13.31 -19.42 -16.75
C PRO A 379 -12.39 -18.27 -17.21
N VAL A 380 -11.84 -18.42 -18.40
CA VAL A 380 -11.14 -17.35 -19.13
C VAL A 380 -12.13 -16.43 -19.85
N ALA A 381 -13.29 -16.96 -20.24
CA ALA A 381 -14.23 -16.31 -21.12
C ALA A 381 -15.69 -16.55 -20.70
N TYR A 382 -16.54 -15.58 -21.02
CA TYR A 382 -17.99 -15.71 -20.94
C TYR A 382 -18.64 -14.82 -22.01
N ASP A 383 -19.57 -15.38 -22.79
CA ASP A 383 -20.28 -14.69 -23.88
C ASP A 383 -19.35 -13.90 -24.83
N GLY A 384 -18.23 -14.53 -25.20
CA GLY A 384 -17.24 -13.96 -26.12
C GLY A 384 -16.33 -12.87 -25.53
N LYS A 385 -16.47 -12.56 -24.23
CA LYS A 385 -15.64 -11.56 -23.54
C LYS A 385 -14.73 -12.19 -22.50
N LYS A 386 -13.61 -11.53 -22.22
CA LYS A 386 -12.67 -11.90 -21.17
C LYS A 386 -13.31 -11.79 -19.79
N VAL A 387 -13.15 -12.82 -18.97
CA VAL A 387 -13.44 -12.76 -17.53
C VAL A 387 -12.23 -12.14 -16.84
N VAL A 388 -12.43 -11.18 -15.94
CA VAL A 388 -11.31 -10.33 -15.47
C VAL A 388 -11.21 -10.17 -13.95
N SER A 389 -12.29 -10.39 -13.21
CA SER A 389 -12.31 -10.20 -11.76
C SER A 389 -13.47 -10.94 -11.11
N PHE A 390 -13.51 -10.93 -9.78
CA PHE A 390 -14.63 -11.37 -8.96
C PHE A 390 -15.43 -10.18 -8.41
N LYS A 391 -16.61 -10.44 -7.87
CA LYS A 391 -17.26 -9.56 -6.88
C LYS A 391 -17.14 -10.15 -5.49
N ALA A 392 -17.33 -9.31 -4.47
CA ALA A 392 -17.48 -9.77 -3.09
C ALA A 392 -18.56 -10.86 -3.00
N ASP A 393 -18.39 -11.80 -2.07
CA ASP A 393 -19.31 -12.92 -1.82
C ASP A 393 -19.49 -13.90 -3.00
N THR A 394 -18.59 -13.89 -4.00
CA THR A 394 -18.66 -14.83 -5.16
C THR A 394 -18.80 -16.29 -4.72
N PHE A 395 -18.07 -16.71 -3.68
CA PHE A 395 -18.10 -18.09 -3.21
C PHE A 395 -19.08 -18.31 -2.04
N ALA A 396 -20.05 -17.42 -1.84
CA ALA A 396 -21.09 -17.61 -0.84
C ALA A 396 -21.89 -18.90 -1.10
N GLY A 397 -21.95 -19.77 -0.09
CA GLY A 397 -22.62 -21.07 -0.16
C GLY A 397 -21.80 -22.19 -0.82
N ALA A 398 -20.50 -21.97 -1.09
CA ALA A 398 -19.58 -22.97 -1.63
C ALA A 398 -19.10 -23.99 -0.55
N GLU A 399 -20.02 -24.61 0.19
CA GLU A 399 -19.68 -25.49 1.32
C GLU A 399 -18.95 -26.78 0.91
N ALA A 400 -19.14 -27.23 -0.34
CA ALA A 400 -18.48 -28.40 -0.91
C ALA A 400 -17.08 -28.09 -1.47
N LEU A 401 -16.80 -26.83 -1.80
CA LEU A 401 -15.56 -26.45 -2.46
C LEU A 401 -14.35 -26.67 -1.54
N ARG A 402 -13.32 -27.35 -2.05
CA ARG A 402 -12.05 -27.65 -1.37
C ARG A 402 -10.86 -27.07 -2.13
N GLU A 403 -10.94 -27.09 -3.47
CA GLU A 403 -9.88 -26.63 -4.35
C GLU A 403 -10.42 -25.62 -5.39
N LEU A 404 -9.71 -24.52 -5.59
CA LEU A 404 -10.03 -23.52 -6.59
C LEU A 404 -8.78 -23.22 -7.42
N THR A 405 -8.89 -23.24 -8.74
CA THR A 405 -7.87 -22.71 -9.64
C THR A 405 -8.32 -21.36 -10.19
N ILE A 406 -7.55 -20.31 -9.91
CA ILE A 406 -7.75 -18.96 -10.42
C ILE A 406 -6.85 -18.80 -11.65
N THR A 407 -7.49 -18.65 -12.80
CA THR A 407 -6.84 -18.57 -14.10
C THR A 407 -6.18 -17.21 -14.32
N LYS A 408 -5.14 -17.18 -15.15
CA LYS A 408 -4.28 -16.00 -15.39
C LYS A 408 -4.99 -14.71 -15.87
N ASN A 409 -6.24 -14.81 -16.32
CA ASN A 409 -7.04 -13.68 -16.77
C ASN A 409 -7.66 -12.88 -15.63
N ILE A 410 -7.70 -13.43 -14.41
CA ILE A 410 -8.23 -12.76 -13.24
C ILE A 410 -7.19 -11.77 -12.72
N GLY A 411 -7.36 -10.51 -13.08
CA GLY A 411 -6.45 -9.42 -12.73
C GLY A 411 -6.53 -8.99 -11.27
N GLN A 412 -7.65 -9.29 -10.60
CA GLN A 412 -7.88 -8.88 -9.22
C GLN A 412 -8.77 -9.84 -8.46
N ILE A 413 -8.48 -10.01 -7.18
CA ILE A 413 -9.27 -10.75 -6.20
C ILE A 413 -9.72 -9.76 -5.10
N PRO A 414 -10.95 -9.20 -5.20
CA PRO A 414 -11.43 -8.24 -4.23
C PRO A 414 -11.69 -8.83 -2.84
N ASP A 415 -11.77 -7.94 -1.84
CA ASP A 415 -12.11 -8.32 -0.48
C ASP A 415 -13.45 -9.03 -0.38
N GLY A 416 -13.52 -10.01 0.51
CA GLY A 416 -14.72 -10.81 0.73
C GLY A 416 -15.08 -11.77 -0.40
N THR A 417 -14.25 -11.93 -1.44
CA THR A 417 -14.47 -12.89 -2.54
C THR A 417 -14.77 -14.31 -2.01
N PHE A 418 -14.07 -14.73 -0.95
CA PHE A 418 -14.17 -16.07 -0.37
C PHE A 418 -15.13 -16.20 0.82
N ARG A 419 -15.93 -15.17 1.11
CA ARG A 419 -16.95 -15.25 2.17
C ARG A 419 -17.90 -16.42 1.92
N GLY A 420 -18.03 -17.30 2.92
CA GLY A 420 -18.86 -18.51 2.83
C GLY A 420 -18.17 -19.74 2.24
N ALA A 421 -16.93 -19.65 1.76
CA ALA A 421 -16.14 -20.77 1.26
C ALA A 421 -15.40 -21.52 2.40
N SER A 422 -16.13 -21.89 3.45
CA SER A 422 -15.56 -22.36 4.74
C SER A 422 -14.69 -23.63 4.67
N SER A 423 -14.74 -24.34 3.55
CA SER A 423 -13.97 -25.58 3.35
C SER A 423 -12.90 -25.48 2.26
N LEU A 424 -12.78 -24.33 1.60
CA LEU A 424 -11.78 -24.10 0.55
C LEU A 424 -10.40 -23.98 1.20
N THR A 425 -9.53 -24.96 0.97
CA THR A 425 -8.19 -25.00 1.60
C THR A 425 -7.05 -24.88 0.60
N LYS A 426 -7.29 -25.14 -0.69
CA LYS A 426 -6.27 -25.04 -1.74
C LYS A 426 -6.74 -24.06 -2.82
N ILE A 427 -6.04 -22.95 -2.99
CA ILE A 427 -6.30 -21.96 -4.05
C ILE A 427 -5.06 -21.88 -4.93
N HIS A 428 -5.12 -22.39 -6.16
CA HIS A 428 -4.02 -22.32 -7.11
C HIS A 428 -4.13 -21.02 -7.93
N LEU A 429 -3.05 -20.24 -8.00
CA LEU A 429 -2.95 -19.05 -8.83
C LEU A 429 -2.11 -19.38 -10.08
N GLU A 430 -2.70 -19.25 -11.26
CA GLU A 430 -1.99 -19.50 -12.53
C GLU A 430 -1.10 -18.33 -12.98
N ALA A 431 -1.33 -17.12 -12.46
CA ALA A 431 -0.52 -15.96 -12.81
C ALA A 431 0.92 -16.15 -12.28
N LEU A 432 1.90 -16.05 -13.18
CA LEU A 432 3.31 -16.20 -12.81
C LEU A 432 3.88 -14.92 -12.19
N ASP A 433 3.42 -13.76 -12.67
CA ASP A 433 3.73 -12.46 -12.10
C ASP A 433 2.62 -12.08 -11.08
N PRO A 434 2.96 -11.80 -9.81
CA PRO A 434 1.99 -11.38 -8.81
C PRO A 434 1.27 -10.06 -9.13
N ASN A 435 1.82 -9.23 -10.02
CA ASN A 435 1.15 -7.99 -10.45
C ASN A 435 0.04 -8.24 -11.49
N ASP A 436 -0.01 -9.44 -12.08
CA ASP A 436 -1.07 -9.84 -13.01
C ASP A 436 -2.31 -10.40 -12.27
N THR A 437 -2.25 -10.58 -10.95
CA THR A 437 -3.41 -10.95 -10.12
C THR A 437 -3.28 -10.33 -8.73
N THR A 438 -3.92 -9.19 -8.47
CA THR A 438 -3.69 -8.44 -7.22
C THR A 438 -4.77 -8.68 -6.17
N VAL A 439 -4.43 -8.38 -4.93
CA VAL A 439 -5.32 -8.35 -3.75
C VAL A 439 -5.20 -7.01 -3.04
N ASN A 440 -6.19 -6.66 -2.21
CA ASN A 440 -6.09 -5.50 -1.34
C ASN A 440 -5.03 -5.74 -0.26
N ASN A 441 -3.98 -4.93 -0.24
CA ASN A 441 -2.90 -5.00 0.76
C ASN A 441 -3.15 -4.15 2.01
N LEU A 442 -4.20 -3.34 2.04
CA LEU A 442 -4.53 -2.44 3.17
C LEU A 442 -5.60 -3.02 4.10
N SER A 443 -6.50 -3.86 3.59
CA SER A 443 -7.62 -4.37 4.41
C SER A 443 -7.25 -5.60 5.25
N GLY A 444 -6.29 -6.41 4.78
CA GLY A 444 -6.06 -7.75 5.34
C GLY A 444 -7.21 -8.74 5.07
N MET A 445 -8.17 -8.40 4.21
CA MET A 445 -9.42 -9.14 4.02
C MET A 445 -9.40 -10.12 2.83
N ALA A 446 -8.26 -10.29 2.14
CA ALA A 446 -8.14 -11.31 1.09
C ALA A 446 -8.34 -12.75 1.62
N MET A 447 -8.11 -12.98 2.92
CA MET A 447 -8.32 -14.27 3.60
C MET A 447 -9.73 -14.43 4.19
N GLU A 448 -10.59 -13.42 4.07
CA GLU A 448 -11.89 -13.41 4.76
C GLU A 448 -12.81 -14.52 4.27
N GLY A 449 -13.32 -15.32 5.21
CA GLY A 449 -14.20 -16.46 4.93
C GLY A 449 -13.48 -17.78 4.68
N LEU A 450 -12.16 -17.76 4.49
CA LEU A 450 -11.35 -18.97 4.35
C LEU A 450 -11.04 -19.61 5.71
N PRO A 451 -10.91 -20.95 5.78
CA PRO A 451 -10.38 -21.62 6.96
C PRO A 451 -8.91 -21.25 7.18
N SER A 452 -8.44 -21.27 8.43
CA SER A 452 -7.05 -20.93 8.78
C SER A 452 -5.99 -21.84 8.15
N SER A 453 -6.40 -23.02 7.65
CA SER A 453 -5.55 -23.95 6.90
C SER A 453 -5.45 -23.62 5.41
N ALA A 454 -6.20 -22.64 4.90
CA ALA A 454 -6.18 -22.27 3.50
C ALA A 454 -4.82 -21.71 3.09
N LYS A 455 -4.40 -22.06 1.87
CA LYS A 455 -3.16 -21.58 1.26
C LYS A 455 -3.38 -21.22 -0.22
N PHE A 456 -2.67 -20.19 -0.65
CA PHE A 456 -2.47 -19.86 -2.06
C PHE A 456 -1.25 -20.62 -2.57
N TYR A 457 -1.43 -21.41 -3.62
CA TYR A 457 -0.40 -22.19 -4.28
C TYR A 457 0.02 -21.45 -5.54
N VAL A 458 1.32 -21.22 -5.67
CA VAL A 458 1.95 -20.58 -6.82
C VAL A 458 3.06 -21.48 -7.36
N SER A 459 3.52 -21.20 -8.58
CA SER A 459 4.69 -21.89 -9.12
C SER A 459 5.91 -21.71 -8.21
N ALA A 460 6.77 -22.73 -8.09
CA ALA A 460 7.98 -22.63 -7.26
C ALA A 460 8.89 -21.46 -7.67
N ASP A 461 8.95 -21.16 -8.97
CA ASP A 461 9.72 -20.05 -9.53
C ASP A 461 9.10 -18.68 -9.18
N SER A 462 7.79 -18.63 -8.94
CA SER A 462 7.06 -17.40 -8.58
C SER A 462 6.99 -17.16 -7.07
N LEU A 463 7.32 -18.16 -6.23
CA LEU A 463 7.08 -18.10 -4.78
C LEU A 463 7.68 -16.85 -4.13
N SER A 464 8.97 -16.61 -4.38
CA SER A 464 9.65 -15.44 -3.78
C SER A 464 9.02 -14.14 -4.27
N ALA A 465 8.71 -14.04 -5.57
CA ALA A 465 8.10 -12.84 -6.13
C ALA A 465 6.76 -12.52 -5.46
N TYR A 466 5.90 -13.52 -5.25
CA TYR A 466 4.62 -13.33 -4.54
C TYR A 466 4.80 -12.95 -3.07
N GLN A 467 5.69 -13.63 -2.35
CA GLN A 467 5.91 -13.36 -0.91
C GLN A 467 6.46 -11.96 -0.63
N THR A 468 7.04 -11.33 -1.64
CA THR A 468 7.70 -10.01 -1.51
C THR A 468 7.05 -8.95 -2.37
N ASN A 469 5.96 -9.29 -3.05
CA ASN A 469 5.19 -8.36 -3.85
C ASN A 469 4.44 -7.35 -2.97
N TYR A 470 4.22 -6.17 -3.52
CA TYR A 470 3.49 -5.09 -2.85
C TYR A 470 2.06 -5.50 -2.42
N PHE A 471 1.32 -6.19 -3.27
CA PHE A 471 -0.05 -6.60 -2.99
C PHE A 471 -0.11 -7.86 -2.12
N TRP A 472 0.75 -8.85 -2.41
CA TRP A 472 0.71 -10.16 -1.77
C TRP A 472 1.56 -10.31 -0.51
N GLY A 473 2.52 -9.42 -0.29
CA GLY A 473 3.45 -9.46 0.84
C GLY A 473 2.77 -9.58 2.22
N PRO A 474 1.68 -8.84 2.51
CA PRO A 474 0.92 -9.01 3.77
C PRO A 474 0.35 -10.41 3.98
N TYR A 475 0.22 -11.20 2.91
CA TYR A 475 -0.33 -12.56 2.91
C TYR A 475 0.74 -13.64 2.70
N ALA A 476 2.05 -13.30 2.74
CA ALA A 476 3.15 -14.20 2.43
C ALA A 476 3.11 -15.54 3.21
N GLU A 477 2.64 -15.54 4.46
CA GLU A 477 2.51 -16.76 5.27
C GLU A 477 1.44 -17.75 4.76
N PHE A 478 0.54 -17.29 3.90
CA PHE A 478 -0.49 -18.09 3.25
C PHE A 478 -0.07 -18.57 1.85
N ILE A 479 1.07 -18.12 1.34
CA ILE A 479 1.56 -18.44 -0.01
C ILE A 479 2.61 -19.54 0.08
N VAL A 480 2.42 -20.60 -0.70
CA VAL A 480 3.31 -21.76 -0.76
C VAL A 480 3.56 -22.17 -2.22
N ALA A 481 4.71 -22.79 -2.46
CA ALA A 481 4.96 -23.45 -3.75
C ALA A 481 4.13 -24.73 -3.86
N GLU A 482 3.68 -25.03 -5.08
CA GLU A 482 3.07 -26.32 -5.41
C GLU A 482 4.03 -27.51 -5.43
#